data_AF-A0A1E3YD26-F1
#
_entry.id   AF-A0A1E3YD26-F1
#
_cell.length_a   1.000
_cell.length_b   1.000
_cell.length_c   1.000
_cell.angle_alpha   90.00
_cell.angle_beta   90.00
_cell.angle_gamma   90.00
#
_symmetry.space_group_name_H-M   'P 1'
#
loop_
_entity.id
_entity.type
_entity.pdbx_description
1 polymer ?
#
loop_
_entity_poly.entity_id
_entity_poly.type
_entity_poly.pdbx_seq_one_letter_code
_entity_poly.pdbx_strand_id
1 'polypeptide(L)'
;MRVPGLIVLLVATLAGCSGGGGVAPSAVVPGAPPTTGESVTVQGHVVATVTGESLPHVAIELGGSQVSADAAGAFAFTWSGTHPRSSRLAISGPTILSRTSTIQTSTSREITIDAIALDSGFDLEYYRKIVRNATDAPGTLRSLQRWTQAPRVYLRTVDQAGEPIDAATLQSTEAALTDDAAAWTGGRFGVMEVVRGTETREGQSGWITVKWPNPANPGNNCGRAQVGVDGGWIELNYRNQACACGGSRVGSGIVRHELGHALGLFHTNEPGDLMQSTLDRAMACDGHATARERFHAAIAYSRPVGNTDPDNDPTATVQRHAGGTIVIED
;
A
#
# COMPACT_ATOMS: atom_id res chain seq x y z
N MET A 1 10.90 10.41 39.31
CA MET A 1 11.21 11.83 39.56
C MET A 1 9.90 12.60 39.51
N ARG A 2 9.53 13.26 40.61
CA ARG A 2 8.34 14.12 40.71
C ARG A 2 8.80 15.57 40.53
N VAL A 3 8.16 16.32 39.64
CA VAL A 3 8.24 17.79 39.61
C VAL A 3 6.80 18.32 39.75
N PRO A 4 6.50 19.12 40.79
CA PRO A 4 5.20 19.72 41.00
C PRO A 4 5.14 21.21 40.60
N GLY A 5 3.91 21.71 40.42
CA GLY A 5 3.50 23.11 40.60
C GLY A 5 3.66 24.01 39.37
N LEU A 6 2.91 25.10 39.19
CA LEU A 6 1.77 25.79 39.83
C LEU A 6 1.60 27.10 38.98
N ILE A 7 0.50 27.86 39.17
CA ILE A 7 0.31 29.32 38.89
C ILE A 7 -0.30 29.67 37.52
N VAL A 8 -1.24 30.62 37.35
CA VAL A 8 -2.36 31.27 38.09
C VAL A 8 -2.96 32.27 37.08
N LEU A 9 -4.30 32.32 37.03
CA LEU A 9 -5.23 33.43 36.78
C LEU A 9 -4.80 34.69 35.98
N LEU A 10 -5.60 35.07 34.97
CA LEU A 10 -5.97 36.48 34.78
C LEU A 10 -7.38 36.62 34.17
N VAL A 11 -8.26 37.22 34.96
CA VAL A 11 -9.61 37.69 34.60
C VAL A 11 -9.49 39.13 34.12
N ALA A 12 -10.12 39.49 33.01
CA ALA A 12 -10.35 40.88 32.62
C ALA A 12 -11.81 41.07 32.20
N THR A 13 -12.60 41.62 33.12
CA THR A 13 -13.94 42.16 32.87
C THR A 13 -13.81 43.60 32.37
N LEU A 14 -14.37 43.89 31.20
CA LEU A 14 -14.60 45.27 30.74
C LEU A 14 -16.10 45.53 30.68
N ALA A 15 -16.57 46.34 31.62
CA ALA A 15 -17.84 47.04 31.56
C ALA A 15 -17.65 48.31 30.72
N GLY A 16 -18.56 48.57 29.78
CA GLY A 16 -18.53 49.73 28.89
C GLY A 16 -19.94 50.26 28.62
N CYS A 17 -20.09 51.56 28.81
CA CYS A 17 -21.30 52.34 29.03
C CYS A 17 -22.43 52.29 27.99
N SER A 18 -23.64 52.46 28.51
CA SER A 18 -24.87 52.84 27.81
C SER A 18 -24.79 54.26 27.22
N GLY A 19 -25.10 54.40 25.94
CA GLY A 19 -25.37 55.68 25.30
C GLY A 19 -26.66 55.61 24.49
N GLY A 20 -27.71 56.29 24.97
CA GLY A 20 -28.98 56.44 24.26
C GLY A 20 -28.84 57.45 23.11
N GLY A 21 -29.04 56.99 21.89
CA GLY A 21 -29.11 57.81 20.68
C GLY A 21 -30.50 57.72 20.06
N GLY A 22 -31.08 58.88 19.72
CA GLY A 22 -32.47 59.03 19.28
C GLY A 22 -32.83 58.24 18.02
N VAL A 23 -34.09 57.82 17.97
CA VAL A 23 -34.71 57.10 16.85
C VAL A 23 -34.92 58.08 15.70
N ALA A 24 -34.02 58.05 14.71
CA ALA A 24 -34.28 58.59 13.38
C ALA A 24 -35.14 57.60 12.58
N PRO A 25 -36.06 58.07 11.72
CA PRO A 25 -36.90 57.18 10.92
C PRO A 25 -36.02 56.33 9.98
N SER A 26 -36.14 55.01 10.09
CA SER A 26 -35.41 54.05 9.26
C SER A 26 -35.80 54.25 7.79
N ALA A 27 -34.85 54.69 6.99
CA ALA A 27 -34.92 54.51 5.54
C ALA A 27 -35.01 53.00 5.26
N VAL A 28 -35.92 52.61 4.37
CA VAL A 28 -36.00 51.25 3.84
C VAL A 28 -34.68 50.97 3.12
N VAL A 29 -33.75 50.28 3.79
CA VAL A 29 -32.53 49.78 3.16
C VAL A 29 -32.98 48.72 2.16
N PRO A 30 -32.67 48.86 0.85
CA PRO A 30 -32.90 47.79 -0.11
C PRO A 30 -32.25 46.52 0.45
N GLY A 31 -33.04 45.45 0.62
CA GLY A 31 -32.54 44.19 1.16
C GLY A 31 -31.26 43.80 0.42
N ALA A 32 -30.20 43.49 1.18
CA ALA A 32 -28.96 43.00 0.61
C ALA A 32 -29.31 41.87 -0.39
N PRO A 33 -28.73 41.86 -1.60
CA PRO A 33 -28.92 40.76 -2.53
C PRO A 33 -28.69 39.46 -1.77
N PRO A 34 -29.54 38.43 -1.92
CA PRO A 34 -29.29 37.16 -1.29
C PRO A 34 -27.87 36.75 -1.67
N THR A 35 -26.99 36.63 -0.68
CA THR A 35 -25.65 36.06 -0.87
C THR A 35 -25.87 34.71 -1.51
N THR A 36 -25.58 34.60 -2.81
CA THR A 36 -25.56 33.32 -3.52
C THR A 36 -24.62 32.43 -2.74
N GLY A 37 -25.19 31.46 -2.03
CA GLY A 37 -24.40 30.50 -1.27
C GLY A 37 -23.37 29.87 -2.21
N GLU A 38 -22.13 29.79 -1.77
CA GLU A 38 -21.05 29.17 -2.52
C GLU A 38 -21.49 27.75 -2.91
N SER A 39 -21.47 27.45 -4.21
CA SER A 39 -21.74 26.10 -4.70
C SER A 39 -20.44 25.31 -4.70
N VAL A 40 -20.47 24.10 -4.14
CA VAL A 40 -19.33 23.20 -4.17
C VAL A 40 -19.63 22.01 -5.07
N THR A 41 -18.70 21.73 -5.98
CA THR A 41 -18.78 20.62 -6.93
C THR A 41 -17.63 19.64 -6.71
N VAL A 42 -17.95 18.38 -6.44
CA VAL A 42 -16.99 17.28 -6.44
C VAL A 42 -17.26 16.45 -7.69
N GLN A 43 -16.31 16.44 -8.61
CA GLN A 43 -16.39 15.68 -9.86
C GLN A 43 -15.19 14.76 -10.00
N GLY A 44 -15.24 13.81 -10.93
CA GLY A 44 -14.14 12.88 -11.09
C GLY A 44 -14.41 11.71 -12.01
N HIS A 45 -13.49 10.75 -11.96
CA HIS A 45 -13.55 9.50 -12.70
C HIS A 45 -13.37 8.30 -11.78
N VAL A 46 -14.06 7.20 -12.09
CA VAL A 46 -13.82 5.89 -11.50
C VAL A 46 -12.96 5.06 -12.47
N VAL A 47 -11.85 4.50 -11.98
CA VAL A 47 -10.89 3.73 -12.78
C VAL A 47 -10.54 2.39 -12.15
N ALA A 48 -10.10 1.43 -12.94
CA ALA A 48 -9.60 0.15 -12.47
C ALA A 48 -8.24 0.31 -11.78
N THR A 49 -8.09 -0.32 -10.61
CA THR A 49 -6.90 -0.18 -9.72
C THR A 49 -5.57 -0.49 -10.43
N VAL A 50 -5.55 -1.50 -11.29
CA VAL A 50 -4.31 -2.00 -11.92
C VAL A 50 -4.14 -1.44 -13.33
N THR A 51 -5.19 -1.40 -14.14
CA THR A 51 -5.11 -1.00 -15.55
C THR A 51 -5.31 0.50 -15.76
N GLY A 52 -5.94 1.21 -14.81
CA GLY A 52 -6.30 2.62 -14.95
C GLY A 52 -7.46 2.87 -15.93
N GLU A 53 -8.05 1.81 -16.50
CA GLU A 53 -9.17 1.92 -17.43
C GLU A 53 -10.42 2.47 -16.72
N SER A 54 -11.20 3.29 -17.43
CA SER A 54 -12.46 3.83 -16.92
C SER A 54 -13.45 2.72 -16.58
N LEU A 55 -14.12 2.86 -15.43
CA LEU A 55 -15.15 1.93 -14.97
C LEU A 55 -16.53 2.57 -15.11
N PRO A 56 -17.31 2.20 -16.16
CA PRO A 56 -18.62 2.76 -16.36
C PRO A 56 -19.66 2.15 -15.42
N HIS A 57 -20.77 2.86 -15.23
CA HIS A 57 -21.95 2.38 -14.50
C HIS A 57 -21.73 1.97 -13.03
N VAL A 58 -20.59 2.36 -12.45
CA VAL A 58 -20.35 2.24 -11.01
C VAL A 58 -21.27 3.21 -10.27
N ALA A 59 -21.96 2.73 -9.24
CA ALA A 59 -22.74 3.59 -8.35
C ALA A 59 -21.79 4.28 -7.35
N ILE A 60 -21.88 5.60 -7.26
CA ILE A 60 -21.13 6.42 -6.32
C ILE A 60 -22.10 7.09 -5.37
N GLU A 61 -21.92 6.89 -4.07
CA GLU A 61 -22.66 7.55 -3.01
C GLU A 61 -21.75 8.56 -2.29
N LEU A 62 -22.18 9.80 -2.17
CA LEU A 62 -21.46 10.87 -1.51
C LEU A 62 -22.44 11.84 -0.83
N GLY A 63 -22.31 11.99 0.48
CA GLY A 63 -23.14 12.92 1.27
C GLY A 63 -24.62 12.56 1.30
N GLY A 64 -24.95 11.27 1.17
CA GLY A 64 -26.33 10.77 1.07
C GLY A 64 -26.96 10.90 -0.32
N SER A 65 -26.26 11.52 -1.28
CA SER A 65 -26.64 11.53 -2.69
C SER A 65 -25.97 10.37 -3.43
N GLN A 66 -26.61 9.86 -4.49
CA GLN A 66 -26.06 8.82 -5.34
C GLN A 66 -26.10 9.23 -6.80
N VAL A 67 -25.02 8.94 -7.53
CA VAL A 67 -24.91 9.08 -8.99
C VAL A 67 -24.33 7.79 -9.58
N SER A 68 -24.51 7.58 -10.88
CA SER A 68 -23.82 6.52 -11.62
C SER A 68 -22.73 7.14 -12.48
N ALA A 69 -21.57 6.51 -12.52
CA ALA A 69 -20.54 6.85 -13.50
C ALA A 69 -21.08 6.65 -14.92
N ASP A 70 -20.70 7.54 -15.83
CA ASP A 70 -21.02 7.44 -17.26
C ASP A 70 -20.10 6.46 -18.00
N ALA A 71 -20.18 6.44 -19.34
CA ALA A 71 -19.36 5.55 -20.17
C ALA A 71 -17.84 5.83 -20.07
N ALA A 72 -17.44 7.04 -19.69
CA ALA A 72 -16.05 7.42 -19.47
C ALA A 72 -15.65 7.27 -17.98
N GLY A 73 -16.50 6.67 -17.15
CA GLY A 73 -16.30 6.55 -15.72
C GLY A 73 -16.54 7.85 -14.96
N ALA A 74 -17.04 8.91 -15.61
CA ALA A 74 -17.13 10.24 -15.03
C ALA A 74 -18.37 10.40 -14.14
N PHE A 75 -18.25 11.24 -13.09
CA PHE A 75 -19.33 11.57 -12.18
C PHE A 75 -19.20 13.00 -11.63
N ALA A 76 -20.30 13.56 -11.12
CA ALA A 76 -20.30 14.85 -10.45
C ALA A 76 -21.39 14.96 -9.37
N PHE A 77 -21.05 15.58 -8.25
CA PHE A 77 -21.95 15.99 -7.18
C PHE A 77 -21.86 17.50 -7.00
N THR A 78 -22.99 18.18 -6.87
CA THR A 78 -23.02 19.63 -6.60
C THR A 78 -23.94 19.91 -5.42
N TRP A 79 -23.43 20.69 -4.46
CA TRP A 79 -24.19 21.18 -3.31
C TRP A 79 -24.26 22.70 -3.34
N SER A 80 -25.38 23.23 -2.88
CA SER A 80 -25.60 24.66 -2.71
C SER A 80 -25.80 24.96 -1.22
N GLY A 81 -25.13 25.97 -0.69
CA GLY A 81 -25.31 26.39 0.70
C GLY A 81 -24.45 25.60 1.70
N THR A 82 -25.04 25.16 2.82
CA THR A 82 -24.27 24.46 3.88
C THR A 82 -24.06 23.00 3.52
N HIS A 83 -22.80 22.60 3.45
CA HIS A 83 -22.34 21.26 3.10
C HIS A 83 -21.32 20.74 4.13
N PRO A 84 -21.16 19.41 4.27
CA PRO A 84 -20.18 18.85 5.18
C PRO A 84 -18.75 19.15 4.70
N ARG A 85 -17.82 19.36 5.64
CA ARG A 85 -16.38 19.52 5.30
C ARG A 85 -15.75 18.24 4.76
N SER A 86 -16.27 17.09 5.18
CA SER A 86 -15.88 15.77 4.71
C SER A 86 -17.09 14.87 4.67
N SER A 87 -17.13 13.97 3.68
CA SER A 87 -18.19 12.97 3.56
C SER A 87 -17.62 11.58 3.31
N ARG A 88 -18.35 10.57 3.76
CA ARG A 88 -18.17 9.19 3.29
C ARG A 88 -18.46 9.15 1.80
N LEU A 89 -17.56 8.52 1.07
CA LEU A 89 -17.66 8.16 -0.33
C LEU A 89 -17.79 6.64 -0.37
N ALA A 90 -18.85 6.11 -0.97
CA ALA A 90 -18.98 4.68 -1.21
C ALA A 90 -19.13 4.43 -2.71
N ILE A 91 -18.45 3.40 -3.20
CA ILE A 91 -18.61 2.93 -4.56
C ILE A 91 -19.05 1.47 -4.55
N SER A 92 -20.01 1.13 -5.41
CA SER A 92 -20.51 -0.23 -5.55
C SER A 92 -20.98 -0.51 -6.97
N GLY A 93 -21.05 -1.79 -7.33
CA GLY A 93 -21.49 -2.24 -8.64
C GLY A 93 -21.21 -3.73 -8.83
N PRO A 94 -21.86 -4.38 -9.81
CA PRO A 94 -21.67 -5.81 -10.06
C PRO A 94 -20.31 -6.16 -10.66
N THR A 95 -19.59 -5.17 -11.22
CA THR A 95 -18.30 -5.36 -11.89
C THR A 95 -17.11 -4.96 -11.03
N ILE A 96 -17.31 -4.52 -9.79
CA ILE A 96 -16.24 -4.04 -8.92
C ILE A 96 -16.32 -4.64 -7.51
N LEU A 97 -15.18 -4.72 -6.84
CA LEU A 97 -15.18 -4.86 -5.39
C LEU A 97 -15.65 -3.53 -4.77
N SER A 98 -16.72 -3.58 -3.99
CA SER A 98 -17.26 -2.39 -3.35
C SER A 98 -16.28 -1.83 -2.33
N ARG A 99 -16.21 -0.50 -2.26
CA ARG A 99 -15.25 0.24 -1.44
C ARG A 99 -15.90 1.39 -0.72
N THR A 100 -15.38 1.72 0.45
CA THR A 100 -15.74 2.95 1.17
C THR A 100 -14.50 3.75 1.57
N SER A 101 -14.60 5.07 1.50
CA SER A 101 -13.54 5.98 1.92
C SER A 101 -14.15 7.28 2.48
N THR A 102 -13.31 8.18 2.98
CA THR A 102 -13.73 9.52 3.41
C THR A 102 -12.96 10.55 2.60
N ILE A 103 -13.66 11.49 1.99
CA ILE A 103 -13.06 12.56 1.20
C ILE A 103 -13.41 13.93 1.78
N GLN A 104 -12.53 14.91 1.54
CA GLN A 104 -12.83 16.32 1.84
C GLN A 104 -13.77 16.88 0.77
N THR A 105 -14.86 17.49 1.22
CA THR A 105 -15.93 18.06 0.40
C THR A 105 -16.12 19.56 0.67
N SER A 106 -15.21 20.20 1.40
CA SER A 106 -15.32 21.63 1.75
C SER A 106 -15.15 22.59 0.57
N THR A 107 -14.49 22.17 -0.50
CA THR A 107 -14.18 22.99 -1.68
C THR A 107 -14.40 22.19 -2.96
N SER A 108 -14.72 22.88 -4.05
CA SER A 108 -14.82 22.24 -5.36
C SER A 108 -13.50 21.58 -5.76
N ARG A 109 -13.59 20.37 -6.31
CA ARG A 109 -12.41 19.59 -6.69
C ARG A 109 -12.73 18.49 -7.69
N GLU A 110 -11.69 18.07 -8.37
CA GLU A 110 -11.66 16.83 -9.15
C GLU A 110 -10.96 15.72 -8.34
N ILE A 111 -11.47 14.49 -8.46
CA ILE A 111 -10.87 13.30 -7.84
C ILE A 111 -10.86 12.12 -8.81
N THR A 112 -9.86 11.26 -8.68
CA THR A 112 -9.87 9.92 -9.28
C THR A 112 -10.12 8.91 -8.17
N ILE A 113 -11.09 8.02 -8.37
CA ILE A 113 -11.40 6.93 -7.46
C ILE A 113 -11.02 5.63 -8.16
N ASP A 114 -10.15 4.84 -7.54
CA ASP A 114 -9.85 3.52 -8.06
C ASP A 114 -10.70 2.43 -7.39
N ALA A 115 -11.08 1.42 -8.17
CA ALA A 115 -11.80 0.23 -7.73
C ALA A 115 -11.17 -1.04 -8.31
N ILE A 116 -11.27 -2.17 -7.60
CA ILE A 116 -10.82 -3.46 -8.15
C ILE A 116 -11.92 -3.99 -9.08
N ALA A 117 -11.62 -4.09 -10.37
CA ALA A 117 -12.53 -4.66 -11.36
C ALA A 117 -12.56 -6.19 -11.25
N LEU A 118 -13.75 -6.78 -11.16
CA LEU A 118 -13.92 -8.23 -10.93
C LEU A 118 -13.70 -9.06 -12.21
N ASP A 119 -13.82 -8.45 -13.38
CA ASP A 119 -13.54 -9.06 -14.69
C ASP A 119 -12.05 -8.97 -15.10
N SER A 120 -11.23 -8.26 -14.34
CA SER A 120 -9.79 -8.09 -14.61
C SER A 120 -8.89 -9.25 -14.14
N GLY A 121 -9.49 -10.37 -13.72
CA GLY A 121 -8.78 -11.53 -13.16
C GLY A 121 -8.54 -11.46 -11.65
N PHE A 122 -9.25 -10.59 -10.94
CA PHE A 122 -9.20 -10.54 -9.48
C PHE A 122 -9.86 -11.76 -8.85
N ASP A 123 -9.14 -12.38 -7.91
CA ASP A 123 -9.62 -13.47 -7.08
C ASP A 123 -9.41 -13.10 -5.61
N LEU A 124 -10.51 -12.93 -4.87
CA LEU A 124 -10.47 -12.54 -3.46
C LEU A 124 -9.85 -13.63 -2.57
N GLU A 125 -10.07 -14.91 -2.88
CA GLU A 125 -9.47 -16.01 -2.13
C GLU A 125 -7.97 -16.01 -2.34
N TYR A 126 -7.53 -15.90 -3.59
CA TYR A 126 -6.12 -15.80 -3.95
C TYR A 126 -5.45 -14.57 -3.33
N TYR A 127 -6.09 -13.40 -3.38
CA TYR A 127 -5.61 -12.19 -2.72
C TYR A 127 -5.37 -12.42 -1.22
N ARG A 128 -6.30 -13.11 -0.55
CA ARG A 128 -6.16 -13.42 0.89
C ARG A 128 -5.02 -14.40 1.15
N LYS A 129 -4.75 -15.35 0.26
CA LYS A 129 -3.57 -16.23 0.33
C LYS A 129 -2.28 -15.40 0.25
N ILE A 130 -2.06 -14.73 -0.88
CA ILE A 130 -0.77 -14.08 -1.19
C ILE A 130 -0.53 -12.78 -0.41
N VAL A 131 -1.57 -12.06 0.02
CA VAL A 131 -1.41 -10.76 0.71
C VAL A 131 -1.73 -10.85 2.20
N ARG A 132 -2.60 -11.79 2.61
CA ARG A 132 -3.17 -11.82 3.97
C ARG A 132 -2.83 -13.09 4.76
N ASN A 133 -1.90 -13.91 4.27
CA ASN A 133 -1.42 -15.11 4.96
C ASN A 133 -2.50 -16.19 5.16
N ALA A 134 -3.52 -16.25 4.30
CA ALA A 134 -4.60 -17.23 4.46
C ALA A 134 -4.12 -18.69 4.26
N THR A 135 -2.99 -18.89 3.58
CA THR A 135 -2.38 -20.21 3.36
C THR A 135 -1.73 -20.74 4.63
N ASP A 136 -0.81 -19.98 5.23
CA ASP A 136 -0.04 -20.43 6.40
C ASP A 136 -0.78 -20.25 7.73
N ALA A 137 -1.78 -19.36 7.78
CA ALA A 137 -2.62 -19.11 8.95
C ALA A 137 -4.11 -19.09 8.58
N PRO A 138 -4.71 -20.24 8.20
CA PRO A 138 -6.11 -20.30 7.79
C PRO A 138 -7.02 -19.78 8.92
N GLY A 139 -7.97 -18.92 8.56
CA GLY A 139 -8.90 -18.27 9.50
C GLY A 139 -8.33 -17.08 10.27
N THR A 140 -7.03 -16.77 10.15
CA THR A 140 -6.40 -15.61 10.83
C THR A 140 -5.71 -14.71 9.81
N LEU A 141 -6.49 -13.89 9.12
CA LEU A 141 -5.98 -12.95 8.12
C LEU A 141 -5.08 -11.89 8.76
N ARG A 142 -3.92 -11.63 8.16
CA ARG A 142 -3.03 -10.54 8.57
C ARG A 142 -3.44 -9.24 7.89
N SER A 143 -3.23 -8.12 8.59
CA SER A 143 -3.31 -6.79 7.97
C SER A 143 -2.24 -6.66 6.88
N LEU A 144 -2.49 -5.83 5.87
CA LEU A 144 -1.55 -5.58 4.79
C LEU A 144 -0.23 -5.02 5.35
N GLN A 145 0.86 -5.74 5.12
CA GLN A 145 2.22 -5.31 5.43
C GLN A 145 2.92 -5.14 4.09
N ARG A 146 3.41 -3.94 3.78
CA ARG A 146 4.16 -3.68 2.55
C ARG A 146 5.10 -2.51 2.76
N TRP A 147 6.12 -2.45 1.91
CA TRP A 147 6.96 -1.26 1.83
C TRP A 147 6.19 -0.10 1.18
N THR A 148 6.50 1.12 1.58
CA THR A 148 5.94 2.36 1.00
C THR A 148 6.96 3.14 0.18
N GLN A 149 8.21 2.70 0.19
CA GLN A 149 9.35 3.29 -0.51
C GLN A 149 10.30 2.18 -0.95
N ALA A 150 11.14 2.46 -1.96
CA ALA A 150 12.15 1.54 -2.44
C ALA A 150 13.12 1.14 -1.30
N PRO A 151 13.25 -0.15 -0.94
CA PRO A 151 14.24 -0.57 0.03
C PRO A 151 15.65 -0.51 -0.55
N ARG A 152 16.64 -0.34 0.32
CA ARG A 152 18.04 -0.68 0.06
C ARG A 152 18.27 -2.13 0.46
N VAL A 153 19.16 -2.83 -0.22
CA VAL A 153 19.54 -4.18 0.16
C VAL A 153 20.99 -4.21 0.61
N TYR A 154 21.24 -4.78 1.79
CA TYR A 154 22.60 -5.11 2.23
C TYR A 154 22.84 -6.59 2.02
N LEU A 155 23.66 -6.93 1.03
CA LEU A 155 24.02 -8.30 0.68
C LEU A 155 25.31 -8.70 1.39
N ARG A 156 25.20 -9.52 2.44
CA ARG A 156 26.38 -9.95 3.19
C ARG A 156 27.33 -10.74 2.30
N THR A 157 28.64 -10.49 2.40
CA THR A 157 29.66 -11.22 1.63
C THR A 157 30.32 -12.35 2.40
N VAL A 158 29.94 -12.53 3.67
CA VAL A 158 30.35 -13.61 4.54
C VAL A 158 29.14 -14.24 5.22
N ASP A 159 29.25 -15.52 5.56
CA ASP A 159 28.24 -16.21 6.36
C ASP A 159 28.26 -15.80 7.84
N GLN A 160 27.43 -16.43 8.66
CA GLN A 160 27.39 -16.20 10.11
C GLN A 160 28.69 -16.57 10.84
N ALA A 161 29.53 -17.45 10.27
CA ALA A 161 30.84 -17.81 10.81
C ALA A 161 31.98 -16.92 10.27
N GLY A 162 31.67 -15.99 9.36
CA GLY A 162 32.67 -15.13 8.71
C GLY A 162 33.33 -15.76 7.49
N GLU A 163 32.88 -16.93 7.02
CA GLU A 163 33.42 -17.52 5.80
C GLU A 163 32.92 -16.77 4.56
N PRO A 164 33.79 -16.47 3.58
CA PRO A 164 33.38 -15.80 2.34
C PRO A 164 32.33 -16.59 1.55
N ILE A 165 31.37 -15.86 0.99
CA ILE A 165 30.44 -16.38 -0.02
C ILE A 165 31.09 -16.23 -1.40
N ASP A 166 30.94 -17.25 -2.25
CA ASP A 166 31.52 -17.22 -3.58
C ASP A 166 30.88 -16.14 -4.47
N ALA A 167 31.67 -15.62 -5.42
CA ALA A 167 31.28 -14.50 -6.25
C ALA A 167 30.06 -14.79 -7.15
N ALA A 168 29.92 -16.04 -7.63
CA ALA A 168 28.82 -16.44 -8.51
C ALA A 168 27.49 -16.43 -7.75
N THR A 169 27.47 -16.95 -6.52
CA THR A 169 26.31 -16.89 -5.63
C THR A 169 25.92 -15.45 -5.31
N LEU A 170 26.89 -14.58 -4.96
CA LEU A 170 26.61 -13.17 -4.69
C LEU A 170 26.05 -12.44 -5.91
N GLN A 171 26.62 -12.66 -7.09
CA GLN A 171 26.17 -12.05 -8.34
C GLN A 171 24.77 -12.50 -8.75
N SER A 172 24.50 -13.80 -8.70
CA SER A 172 23.18 -14.34 -9.01
C SER A 172 22.11 -13.85 -8.04
N THR A 173 22.45 -13.74 -6.75
CA THR A 173 21.54 -13.22 -5.72
C THR A 173 21.23 -11.75 -5.95
N GLU A 174 22.24 -10.92 -6.22
CA GLU A 174 22.05 -9.50 -6.50
C GLU A 174 21.16 -9.26 -7.73
N ALA A 175 21.44 -9.95 -8.84
CA ALA A 175 20.61 -9.84 -10.05
C ALA A 175 19.15 -10.24 -9.78
N ALA A 176 18.94 -11.37 -9.09
CA ALA A 176 17.60 -11.82 -8.73
C ALA A 176 16.84 -10.81 -7.84
N LEU A 177 17.55 -10.10 -6.95
CA LEU A 177 16.95 -9.06 -6.10
C LEU A 177 16.57 -7.81 -6.89
N THR A 178 17.38 -7.40 -7.87
CA THR A 178 17.16 -6.18 -8.63
C THR A 178 16.10 -6.36 -9.73
N ASP A 179 16.13 -7.49 -10.43
CA ASP A 179 15.34 -7.69 -11.66
C ASP A 179 13.83 -7.79 -11.38
N ASP A 180 13.44 -8.41 -10.26
CA ASP A 180 12.04 -8.76 -9.98
C ASP A 180 11.39 -7.89 -8.89
N ALA A 181 12.13 -6.99 -8.23
CA ALA A 181 11.58 -6.15 -7.17
C ALA A 181 10.38 -5.31 -7.66
N ALA A 182 10.47 -4.74 -8.86
CA ALA A 182 9.37 -3.97 -9.44
C ALA A 182 8.13 -4.84 -9.73
N ALA A 183 8.32 -6.11 -10.07
CA ALA A 183 7.21 -7.04 -10.30
C ALA A 183 6.40 -7.27 -9.02
N TRP A 184 7.07 -7.36 -7.87
CA TRP A 184 6.43 -7.53 -6.56
C TRP A 184 5.78 -6.27 -5.98
N THR A 185 6.02 -5.09 -6.56
CA THR A 185 5.44 -3.82 -6.11
C THR A 185 4.41 -3.26 -7.08
N GLY A 186 4.07 -4.01 -8.14
CA GLY A 186 3.22 -3.53 -9.23
C GLY A 186 3.82 -2.34 -9.99
N GLY A 187 5.15 -2.32 -10.13
CA GLY A 187 5.89 -1.27 -10.84
C GLY A 187 6.08 0.03 -10.05
N ARG A 188 5.64 0.12 -8.79
CA ARG A 188 5.74 1.36 -8.02
C ARG A 188 7.18 1.73 -7.66
N PHE A 189 8.01 0.73 -7.40
CA PHE A 189 9.44 0.89 -7.18
C PHE A 189 10.17 -0.46 -7.24
N GLY A 190 11.47 -0.42 -7.54
CA GLY A 190 12.36 -1.56 -7.38
C GLY A 190 13.14 -1.51 -6.06
N VAL A 191 14.30 -2.18 -6.04
CA VAL A 191 15.35 -1.97 -5.03
C VAL A 191 16.11 -0.70 -5.40
N MET A 192 16.34 0.19 -4.43
CA MET A 192 17.05 1.45 -4.66
C MET A 192 18.54 1.22 -4.95
N GLU A 193 19.18 0.36 -4.18
CA GLU A 193 20.57 -0.05 -4.36
C GLU A 193 20.84 -1.37 -3.64
N VAL A 194 21.88 -2.07 -4.09
CA VAL A 194 22.45 -3.22 -3.38
C VAL A 194 23.86 -2.87 -2.94
N VAL A 195 24.14 -2.97 -1.64
CA VAL A 195 25.47 -2.78 -1.06
C VAL A 195 25.98 -4.11 -0.54
N ARG A 196 27.19 -4.48 -0.95
CA ARG A 196 27.88 -5.68 -0.46
C ARG A 196 28.82 -5.34 0.70
N GLY A 197 28.87 -6.19 1.72
CA GLY A 197 29.87 -6.07 2.78
C GLY A 197 29.74 -7.13 3.86
N THR A 198 30.58 -7.08 4.89
CA THR A 198 30.66 -8.12 5.92
C THR A 198 29.77 -7.87 7.14
N GLU A 199 29.25 -6.66 7.29
CA GLU A 199 28.43 -6.22 8.43
C GLU A 199 26.99 -6.75 8.35
N THR A 200 26.09 -6.20 9.17
CA THR A 200 24.64 -6.39 9.07
C THR A 200 23.94 -5.03 9.07
N ARG A 201 22.77 -4.96 8.45
CA ARG A 201 21.85 -3.81 8.49
C ARG A 201 20.49 -4.21 9.07
N GLU A 202 20.41 -5.36 9.74
CA GLU A 202 19.19 -5.81 10.42
C GLU A 202 18.76 -4.76 11.47
N GLY A 203 17.47 -4.44 11.47
CA GLY A 203 16.86 -3.40 12.29
C GLY A 203 17.13 -1.96 11.82
N GLN A 204 17.93 -1.76 10.76
CA GLN A 204 18.16 -0.41 10.22
C GLN A 204 17.04 -0.04 9.23
N SER A 205 16.30 1.03 9.53
CA SER A 205 15.23 1.53 8.65
C SER A 205 15.75 1.83 7.24
N GLY A 206 14.94 1.49 6.24
CA GLY A 206 15.25 1.59 4.82
C GLY A 206 16.01 0.40 4.24
N TRP A 207 16.40 -0.59 5.05
CA TRP A 207 17.22 -1.72 4.61
C TRP A 207 16.51 -3.08 4.72
N ILE A 208 16.84 -3.96 3.77
CA ILE A 208 16.66 -5.41 3.86
C ILE A 208 18.07 -6.02 3.93
N THR A 209 18.35 -6.85 4.94
CA THR A 209 19.64 -7.56 5.02
C THR A 209 19.52 -8.98 4.49
N VAL A 210 20.35 -9.33 3.50
CA VAL A 210 20.47 -10.71 3.00
C VAL A 210 21.63 -11.40 3.70
N LYS A 211 21.37 -12.52 4.39
CA LYS A 211 22.34 -13.24 5.20
C LYS A 211 22.39 -14.74 4.91
N TRP A 212 23.47 -15.37 5.35
CA TRP A 212 23.78 -16.77 5.05
C TRP A 212 24.00 -17.52 6.36
N PRO A 213 23.10 -18.45 6.72
CA PRO A 213 23.20 -19.17 7.98
C PRO A 213 24.34 -20.18 7.95
N ASN A 214 25.02 -20.32 9.10
CA ASN A 214 26.04 -21.34 9.33
C ASN A 214 25.96 -21.84 10.78
N PRO A 215 25.59 -23.12 11.03
CA PRO A 215 25.25 -24.14 10.04
C PRO A 215 23.98 -23.77 9.26
N ALA A 216 23.73 -24.48 8.15
CA ALA A 216 22.44 -24.35 7.46
C ALA A 216 21.30 -24.61 8.45
N ASN A 217 20.18 -23.89 8.29
CA ASN A 217 19.03 -24.15 9.15
C ASN A 217 18.58 -25.62 9.00
N PRO A 218 18.10 -26.24 10.09
CA PRO A 218 17.57 -27.59 10.01
C PRO A 218 16.33 -27.62 9.10
N GLY A 219 16.24 -28.67 8.26
CA GLY A 219 15.15 -28.88 7.32
C GLY A 219 15.57 -28.75 5.85
N ASN A 220 14.60 -28.97 4.96
CA ASN A 220 14.81 -28.88 3.50
C ASN A 220 14.47 -27.48 2.95
N ASN A 221 14.41 -26.44 3.78
CA ASN A 221 14.14 -25.09 3.30
C ASN A 221 15.39 -24.51 2.62
N CYS A 222 15.17 -23.68 1.61
CA CYS A 222 16.25 -23.00 0.89
C CYS A 222 16.39 -21.52 1.24
N GLY A 223 15.35 -20.93 1.81
CA GLY A 223 15.38 -19.60 2.37
C GLY A 223 14.31 -19.41 3.43
N ARG A 224 14.31 -18.21 4.00
CA ARG A 224 13.23 -17.61 4.78
C ARG A 224 13.43 -16.09 4.85
N ALA A 225 12.37 -15.34 5.03
CA ALA A 225 12.45 -13.89 5.22
C ALA A 225 11.43 -13.37 6.25
N GLN A 226 11.68 -12.18 6.77
CA GLN A 226 10.67 -11.45 7.54
C GLN A 226 9.69 -10.75 6.60
N VAL A 227 8.40 -10.99 6.79
CA VAL A 227 7.39 -10.47 5.86
C VAL A 227 7.13 -8.98 6.07
N GLY A 228 7.51 -8.15 5.09
CA GLY A 228 7.18 -6.72 5.04
C GLY A 228 7.71 -5.87 6.20
N VAL A 229 8.84 -6.25 6.80
CA VAL A 229 9.43 -5.54 7.97
C VAL A 229 10.47 -4.51 7.49
N ASP A 230 10.32 -3.25 7.90
CA ASP A 230 11.34 -2.21 7.72
C ASP A 230 12.57 -2.51 8.61
N GLY A 231 13.77 -2.60 8.01
CA GLY A 231 14.95 -3.16 8.66
C GLY A 231 14.94 -4.69 8.75
N GLY A 232 14.08 -5.37 7.96
CA GLY A 232 13.97 -6.82 7.96
C GLY A 232 15.14 -7.56 7.31
N TRP A 233 15.01 -8.87 7.17
CA TRP A 233 16.03 -9.71 6.56
C TRP A 233 15.47 -10.82 5.66
N ILE A 234 16.35 -11.27 4.76
CA ILE A 234 16.25 -12.50 3.96
C ILE A 234 17.42 -13.40 4.37
N GLU A 235 17.17 -14.68 4.59
CA GLU A 235 18.19 -15.67 4.92
C GLU A 235 18.15 -16.80 3.90
N LEU A 236 19.31 -17.15 3.34
CA LEU A 236 19.43 -18.10 2.24
C LEU A 236 20.35 -19.26 2.62
N ASN A 237 19.84 -20.49 2.62
CA ASN A 237 20.55 -21.70 3.05
C ASN A 237 21.57 -22.21 2.00
N TYR A 238 22.58 -21.41 1.69
CA TYR A 238 23.55 -21.68 0.63
C TYR A 238 24.41 -22.96 0.82
N ARG A 239 24.53 -23.45 2.06
CA ARG A 239 25.24 -24.72 2.34
C ARG A 239 24.38 -25.96 2.07
N ASN A 240 23.06 -25.80 1.89
CA ASN A 240 22.19 -26.89 1.49
C ASN A 240 22.33 -27.12 -0.02
N GLN A 241 22.98 -28.23 -0.40
CA GLN A 241 23.23 -28.56 -1.80
C GLN A 241 21.96 -28.72 -2.64
N ALA A 242 20.82 -29.06 -2.02
CA ALA A 242 19.54 -29.12 -2.72
C ALA A 242 19.05 -27.76 -3.24
N CYS A 243 19.58 -26.66 -2.69
CA CYS A 243 19.21 -25.29 -3.05
C CYS A 243 20.06 -24.70 -4.17
N ALA A 244 21.22 -25.30 -4.47
CA ALA A 244 22.16 -24.81 -5.47
C ALA A 244 21.62 -25.00 -6.89
N CYS A 245 21.85 -24.06 -7.81
CA CYS A 245 21.42 -24.13 -9.21
C CYS A 245 22.48 -23.48 -10.12
N GLY A 246 22.82 -24.14 -11.24
CA GLY A 246 23.58 -23.50 -12.33
C GLY A 246 24.89 -22.81 -11.94
N GLY A 247 25.60 -23.32 -10.93
CA GLY A 247 26.86 -22.72 -10.43
C GLY A 247 26.70 -21.73 -9.26
N SER A 248 25.47 -21.32 -8.92
CA SER A 248 25.16 -20.62 -7.68
C SER A 248 24.81 -21.62 -6.57
N ARG A 249 25.14 -21.29 -5.32
CA ARG A 249 24.77 -22.07 -4.13
C ARG A 249 23.29 -21.93 -3.75
N VAL A 250 22.58 -20.97 -4.34
CA VAL A 250 21.14 -20.75 -4.17
C VAL A 250 20.52 -20.36 -5.51
N GLY A 251 19.42 -21.00 -5.89
CA GLY A 251 18.69 -20.65 -7.12
C GLY A 251 18.09 -19.25 -7.08
N SER A 252 18.07 -18.56 -8.23
CA SER A 252 17.54 -17.19 -8.33
C SER A 252 16.04 -17.12 -8.03
N GLY A 253 15.29 -18.16 -8.37
CA GLY A 253 13.88 -18.28 -8.01
C GLY A 253 13.65 -18.30 -6.50
N ILE A 254 14.49 -19.00 -5.73
CA ILE A 254 14.44 -18.95 -4.25
C ILE A 254 14.68 -17.51 -3.77
N VAL A 255 15.68 -16.81 -4.32
CA VAL A 255 15.96 -15.42 -3.94
C VAL A 255 14.75 -14.51 -4.20
N ARG A 256 14.10 -14.66 -5.36
CA ARG A 256 12.90 -13.88 -5.74
C ARG A 256 11.69 -14.20 -4.86
N HIS A 257 11.52 -15.46 -4.47
CA HIS A 257 10.50 -15.90 -3.50
C HIS A 257 10.71 -15.21 -2.15
N GLU A 258 11.92 -15.25 -1.60
CA GLU A 258 12.22 -14.59 -0.32
C GLU A 258 12.12 -13.06 -0.41
N LEU A 259 12.43 -12.48 -1.58
CA LEU A 259 12.18 -11.07 -1.83
C LEU A 259 10.67 -10.74 -1.79
N GLY A 260 9.83 -11.58 -2.38
CA GLY A 260 8.36 -11.46 -2.28
C GLY A 260 7.90 -11.38 -0.83
N HIS A 261 8.42 -12.26 0.02
CA HIS A 261 8.21 -12.18 1.47
C HIS A 261 8.72 -10.88 2.07
N ALA A 262 9.99 -10.51 1.85
CA ALA A 262 10.55 -9.27 2.39
C ALA A 262 9.75 -8.02 1.99
N LEU A 263 9.09 -8.06 0.84
CA LEU A 263 8.20 -7.03 0.31
C LEU A 263 6.74 -7.14 0.80
N GLY A 264 6.40 -8.13 1.61
CA GLY A 264 5.10 -8.21 2.30
C GLY A 264 4.14 -9.27 1.79
N LEU A 265 4.57 -10.16 0.90
CA LEU A 265 3.75 -11.23 0.35
C LEU A 265 3.90 -12.52 1.16
N PHE A 266 2.91 -13.39 1.06
CA PHE A 266 2.81 -14.66 1.77
C PHE A 266 2.71 -15.81 0.79
N HIS A 267 2.81 -17.03 1.32
CA HIS A 267 2.68 -18.19 0.47
C HIS A 267 1.29 -18.32 -0.17
N THR A 268 1.29 -18.90 -1.35
CA THR A 268 0.11 -19.51 -1.96
C THR A 268 0.22 -21.03 -1.92
N ASN A 269 -0.90 -21.72 -2.12
CA ASN A 269 -0.95 -23.16 -2.32
C ASN A 269 -1.20 -23.52 -3.79
N GLU A 270 -1.02 -22.56 -4.70
CA GLU A 270 -1.31 -22.74 -6.11
C GLU A 270 -0.08 -23.27 -6.84
N PRO A 271 -0.18 -24.42 -7.54
CA PRO A 271 0.93 -24.95 -8.31
C PRO A 271 1.43 -23.95 -9.36
N GLY A 272 2.76 -23.85 -9.48
CA GLY A 272 3.43 -22.99 -10.46
C GLY A 272 3.54 -21.52 -10.04
N ASP A 273 3.06 -21.14 -8.86
CA ASP A 273 3.40 -19.85 -8.28
C ASP A 273 4.82 -19.82 -7.74
N LEU A 274 5.47 -18.67 -7.87
CA LEU A 274 6.75 -18.45 -7.23
C LEU A 274 6.61 -18.33 -5.72
N MET A 275 5.48 -17.85 -5.19
CA MET A 275 5.16 -17.82 -3.77
C MET A 275 4.58 -19.14 -3.26
N GLN A 276 4.63 -20.24 -4.02
CA GLN A 276 4.23 -21.54 -3.48
C GLN A 276 5.17 -21.96 -2.33
N SER A 277 4.63 -22.48 -1.24
CA SER A 277 5.42 -22.93 -0.07
C SER A 277 6.39 -24.09 -0.36
N THR A 278 6.24 -24.74 -1.50
CA THR A 278 7.16 -25.77 -2.00
C THR A 278 7.35 -25.56 -3.49
N LEU A 279 8.54 -25.10 -3.87
CA LEU A 279 8.91 -24.90 -5.25
C LEU A 279 9.38 -26.20 -5.89
N ASP A 280 8.94 -26.45 -7.11
CA ASP A 280 9.62 -27.42 -7.96
C ASP A 280 11.03 -26.93 -8.30
N ARG A 281 11.86 -27.83 -8.83
CA ARG A 281 13.26 -27.53 -9.11
C ARG A 281 13.45 -26.45 -10.17
N ALA A 282 12.58 -26.37 -11.18
CA ALA A 282 12.71 -25.37 -12.24
C ALA A 282 12.38 -23.98 -11.68
N MET A 283 11.31 -23.87 -10.89
CA MET A 283 10.92 -22.64 -10.19
C MET A 283 11.94 -22.22 -9.14
N ALA A 284 12.49 -23.15 -8.37
CA ALA A 284 13.55 -22.83 -7.42
C ALA A 284 14.81 -22.28 -8.11
N CYS A 285 15.15 -22.79 -9.29
CA CYS A 285 16.36 -22.40 -10.00
C CYS A 285 16.25 -21.09 -10.77
N ASP A 286 15.13 -20.83 -11.44
CA ASP A 286 14.97 -19.61 -12.26
C ASP A 286 13.50 -19.16 -12.41
N GLY A 287 12.66 -19.47 -11.43
CA GLY A 287 11.28 -18.99 -11.41
C GLY A 287 11.20 -17.47 -11.27
N HIS A 288 10.06 -16.94 -11.74
CA HIS A 288 9.67 -15.55 -11.67
C HIS A 288 8.23 -15.45 -11.19
N ALA A 289 7.86 -14.29 -10.62
CA ALA A 289 6.48 -14.01 -10.23
C ALA A 289 5.55 -14.21 -11.43
N THR A 290 4.50 -15.00 -11.29
CA THR A 290 3.50 -15.22 -12.34
C THR A 290 2.66 -13.96 -12.60
N ALA A 291 1.91 -13.95 -13.70
CA ALA A 291 1.02 -12.81 -14.01
C ALA A 291 -0.03 -12.57 -12.91
N ARG A 292 -0.60 -13.64 -12.32
CA ARG A 292 -1.55 -13.52 -11.22
C ARG A 292 -0.91 -12.99 -9.94
N GLU A 293 0.32 -13.40 -9.65
CA GLU A 293 1.08 -12.90 -8.50
C GLU A 293 1.34 -11.40 -8.63
N ARG A 294 1.86 -10.96 -9.79
CA ARG A 294 2.13 -9.55 -10.07
C ARG A 294 0.86 -8.70 -10.01
N PHE A 295 -0.25 -9.21 -10.55
CA PHE A 295 -1.54 -8.52 -10.51
C PHE A 295 -2.02 -8.27 -9.07
N HIS A 296 -2.01 -9.29 -8.22
CA HIS A 296 -2.46 -9.16 -6.82
C HIS A 296 -1.46 -8.36 -5.97
N ALA A 297 -0.17 -8.44 -6.27
CA ALA A 297 0.85 -7.57 -5.68
C ALA A 297 0.61 -6.10 -6.04
N ALA A 298 0.27 -5.78 -7.29
CA ALA A 298 -0.07 -4.40 -7.69
C ALA A 298 -1.27 -3.84 -6.92
N ILE A 299 -2.31 -4.67 -6.71
CA ILE A 299 -3.44 -4.31 -5.85
C ILE A 299 -2.96 -4.08 -4.41
N ALA A 300 -2.20 -5.00 -3.81
CA ALA A 300 -1.68 -4.81 -2.46
C ALA A 300 -0.91 -3.48 -2.31
N TYR A 301 -0.07 -3.15 -3.30
CA TYR A 301 0.74 -1.95 -3.30
C TYR A 301 -0.03 -0.64 -3.55
N SER A 302 -1.24 -0.73 -4.09
CA SER A 302 -2.17 0.41 -4.22
C SER A 302 -2.95 0.73 -2.93
N ARG A 303 -2.96 -0.18 -1.95
CA ARG A 303 -3.74 -0.05 -0.71
C ARG A 303 -2.88 0.45 0.45
N PRO A 304 -3.45 1.13 1.47
CA PRO A 304 -2.68 1.61 2.61
C PRO A 304 -2.14 0.45 3.45
N VAL A 305 -0.96 0.62 4.05
CA VAL A 305 -0.45 -0.30 5.08
C VAL A 305 -1.46 -0.40 6.22
N GLY A 306 -1.65 -1.60 6.76
CA GLY A 306 -2.61 -1.86 7.83
C GLY A 306 -4.03 -2.16 7.36
N ASN A 307 -4.31 -2.04 6.05
CA ASN A 307 -5.60 -2.42 5.48
C ASN A 307 -5.97 -3.86 5.93
N THR A 308 -7.24 -4.17 6.20
CA THR A 308 -7.74 -5.49 6.68
C THR A 308 -8.50 -6.31 5.63
N ASP A 309 -9.12 -5.67 4.63
CA ASP A 309 -9.77 -6.32 3.48
C ASP A 309 -9.64 -5.37 2.28
N PRO A 310 -9.22 -5.84 1.09
CA PRO A 310 -8.66 -5.02 0.00
C PRO A 310 -9.29 -3.65 -0.20
N ASP A 311 -10.61 -3.51 -0.04
CA ASP A 311 -11.32 -2.23 -0.18
C ASP A 311 -12.31 -1.88 0.96
N ASN A 312 -12.29 -2.59 2.08
CA ASN A 312 -13.22 -2.38 3.20
C ASN A 312 -12.51 -2.13 4.54
N ASP A 313 -11.66 -1.09 4.57
CA ASP A 313 -10.98 -0.70 5.80
C ASP A 313 -11.87 0.05 6.80
N PRO A 314 -11.63 -0.13 8.12
CA PRO A 314 -12.35 0.60 9.14
C PRO A 314 -12.11 2.12 9.04
N THR A 315 -13.15 2.88 9.35
CA THR A 315 -13.35 4.32 9.13
C THR A 315 -12.26 5.24 9.71
N ALA A 316 -11.35 4.71 10.54
CA ALA A 316 -10.28 5.46 11.19
C ALA A 316 -9.11 5.84 10.25
N THR A 317 -9.00 5.20 9.07
CA THR A 317 -7.95 5.51 8.09
C THR A 317 -8.44 6.62 7.15
N VAL A 318 -8.41 7.87 7.61
CA VAL A 318 -8.57 9.02 6.69
C VAL A 318 -7.36 9.02 5.76
N GLN A 319 -7.50 8.47 4.55
CA GLN A 319 -6.53 8.67 3.50
C GLN A 319 -6.52 10.15 3.13
N ARG A 320 -5.51 10.88 3.62
CA ARG A 320 -5.12 12.13 3.01
C ARG A 320 -4.52 11.77 1.66
N HIS A 321 -5.34 11.67 0.62
CA HIS A 321 -4.87 11.83 -0.74
C HIS A 321 -4.38 13.28 -0.86
N ALA A 322 -3.12 13.51 -0.48
CA ALA A 322 -2.34 14.60 -1.06
C ALA A 322 -2.27 14.30 -2.56
N GLY A 323 -2.66 15.27 -3.39
CA GLY A 323 -2.72 15.13 -4.83
C GLY A 323 -1.47 14.43 -5.37
N GLY A 324 -1.69 13.33 -6.07
CA GLY A 324 -0.65 12.47 -6.60
C GLY A 324 -1.25 11.63 -7.70
N THR A 325 -1.57 12.27 -8.81
CA THR A 325 -1.63 11.62 -10.11
C THR A 325 -0.33 10.83 -10.28
N ILE A 326 -0.40 9.51 -10.37
CA ILE A 326 0.71 8.74 -10.92
C ILE A 326 0.56 8.89 -12.43
N VAL A 327 1.25 9.90 -12.97
CA VAL A 327 1.54 9.95 -14.41
C VAL A 327 2.69 8.98 -14.63
N ILE A 328 2.44 7.91 -15.39
CA ILE A 328 3.51 7.15 -16.02
C ILE A 328 3.86 7.96 -17.27
N GLU A 329 4.96 8.71 -17.24
CA GLU A 329 5.62 9.19 -18.46
C GLU A 329 6.66 8.14 -18.85
N ASP A 330 6.77 7.94 -20.17
CA ASP A 330 7.43 6.83 -20.90
C ASP A 330 8.78 6.31 -20.36
#